data_AF-F1LBD2-F1
#
_entry.id   AF-F1LBD2-F1
#
_cell.length_a   1.000
_cell.length_b   1.000
_cell.length_c   1.000
_cell.angle_alpha   90.00
_cell.angle_beta   90.00
_cell.angle_gamma   90.00
#
_symmetry.space_group_name_H-M   'P 1'
#
loop_
_entity.id
_entity.type
_entity.pdbx_description
1 polymer ?
#
loop_
_entity_poly.entity_id
_entity_poly.type
_entity_poly.pdbx_seq_one_letter_code
_entity_poly.pdbx_strand_id
1 'polypeptide(L)'
;MLLMFGTLWLGLFLYNFRKTPYLTRSRREWLADYALPASVLIMSFTGAYCFSDIEKDKFKMRDEMSLLAVANIFSLPWQGYFVCLLLGFSLSFLFFMDQNITSAIVNNPQNKLRKGSAQNLDLFVVAILNCFLSVMGLPWMHGALPHSPLHLRALADVEERVLQGHVHEVIMNVRETRLATLIAHILILISTYTLLPYPLRWIPTSVLHGLFLYMALTSLAGNEMFERLLLLITEQQAYPPTHYIRKVPQRKVHLFTACQLLQLILLCAFGFSPYPFIEMVFPIVCFFFLPIRHTLIPRLIDYKYLDALDGKH
;
A
#
# COMPACT_ATOMS: atom_id res chain seq x y z
N MET A 1 20.22 -10.47 -6.51
CA MET A 1 20.59 -9.48 -5.47
C MET A 1 21.14 -8.18 -6.04
N LEU A 2 22.20 -8.19 -6.88
CA LEU A 2 22.77 -6.94 -7.44
C LEU A 2 21.73 -6.10 -8.19
N LEU A 3 20.94 -6.69 -9.08
CA LEU A 3 19.87 -6.00 -9.80
C LEU A 3 18.76 -5.47 -8.86
N MET A 4 18.48 -6.19 -7.77
CA MET A 4 17.44 -5.83 -6.79
C MET A 4 17.86 -4.63 -5.93
N PHE A 5 19.07 -4.64 -5.38
CA PHE A 5 19.59 -3.50 -4.63
C PHE A 5 19.96 -2.34 -5.55
N GLY A 6 20.38 -2.62 -6.79
CA GLY A 6 20.64 -1.63 -7.82
C GLY A 6 19.39 -0.83 -8.20
N THR A 7 18.26 -1.49 -8.45
CA THR A 7 16.98 -0.79 -8.72
C THR A 7 16.55 0.06 -7.54
N LEU A 8 16.64 -0.48 -6.32
CA LEU A 8 16.30 0.27 -5.11
C LEU A 8 17.19 1.51 -4.94
N TRP A 9 18.50 1.33 -5.06
CA TRP A 9 19.45 2.43 -4.89
C TRP A 9 19.25 3.51 -5.94
N LEU A 10 19.10 3.12 -7.21
CA LEU A 10 18.90 4.06 -8.30
C LEU A 10 17.53 4.76 -8.21
N GLY A 11 16.47 4.05 -7.81
CA GLY A 11 15.15 4.63 -7.55
C GLY A 11 15.18 5.65 -6.41
N LEU A 12 15.83 5.33 -5.28
CA LEU A 12 16.00 6.26 -4.16
C LEU A 12 16.89 7.44 -4.53
N PHE A 13 17.96 7.22 -5.30
CA PHE A 13 18.85 8.27 -5.77
C PHE A 13 18.12 9.27 -6.66
N LEU A 14 17.37 8.80 -7.66
CA LEU A 14 16.56 9.65 -8.55
C LEU A 14 15.47 10.39 -7.79
N TYR A 15 14.80 9.73 -6.83
CA TYR A 15 13.81 10.38 -5.97
C TYR A 15 14.42 11.48 -5.10
N ASN A 16 15.55 11.20 -4.43
CA ASN A 16 16.26 12.16 -3.59
C ASN A 16 16.92 13.28 -4.38
N PHE A 17 17.11 13.11 -5.70
CA PHE A 17 17.58 14.16 -6.59
C PHE A 17 16.69 15.40 -6.55
N ARG A 18 15.41 15.24 -6.18
CA ARG A 18 14.50 16.35 -5.88
C ARG A 18 15.01 17.27 -4.79
N LYS A 19 15.83 16.84 -3.83
CA LYS A 19 16.36 17.68 -2.75
C LYS A 19 17.70 18.33 -3.08
N THR A 20 18.33 17.91 -4.17
CA THR A 20 19.67 18.38 -4.54
C THR A 20 19.61 19.76 -5.22
N PRO A 21 20.67 20.58 -5.09
CA PRO A 21 20.75 21.89 -5.75
C PRO A 21 21.04 21.80 -7.26
N TYR A 22 21.25 20.59 -7.79
CA TYR A 22 21.58 20.37 -9.19
C TYR A 22 20.32 20.42 -10.07
N LEU A 23 20.44 20.97 -11.29
CA LEU A 23 19.36 21.14 -12.29
C LEU A 23 18.25 22.16 -11.92
N THR A 24 17.50 22.57 -12.95
CA THR A 24 16.31 23.42 -12.80
C THR A 24 15.19 22.66 -12.09
N ARG A 25 14.35 23.39 -11.33
CA ARG A 25 13.24 22.84 -10.54
C ARG A 25 12.33 21.90 -11.36
N SER A 26 11.91 22.33 -12.54
CA SER A 26 11.03 21.52 -13.40
C SER A 26 11.67 20.21 -13.85
N ARG A 27 12.97 20.20 -14.16
CA ARG A 27 13.67 18.96 -14.55
C ARG A 27 13.83 18.00 -13.37
N ARG A 28 14.04 18.53 -12.16
CA ARG A 28 14.07 17.74 -10.91
C ARG A 28 12.72 17.09 -10.61
N GLU A 29 11.63 17.84 -10.75
CA GLU A 29 10.27 17.32 -10.54
C GLU A 29 9.97 16.17 -11.52
N TRP A 30 10.22 16.38 -12.81
CA TRP A 30 10.08 15.31 -13.82
C TRP A 30 10.95 14.08 -13.49
N LEU A 31 12.22 14.27 -13.13
CA LEU A 31 13.10 13.15 -12.83
C LEU A 31 12.65 12.34 -11.61
N ALA A 32 12.11 13.02 -10.59
CA ALA A 32 11.59 12.39 -9.39
C ALA A 32 10.29 11.62 -9.66
N ASP A 33 9.39 12.16 -10.47
CA ASP A 33 8.11 11.50 -10.81
C ASP A 33 8.32 10.24 -11.66
N TYR A 34 9.32 10.25 -12.55
CA TYR A 34 9.68 9.10 -13.39
C TYR A 34 10.77 8.21 -12.78
N ALA A 35 11.21 8.47 -11.54
CA ALA A 35 12.31 7.74 -10.89
C ALA A 35 12.10 6.23 -10.89
N LEU A 36 10.89 5.78 -10.54
CA LEU A 36 10.55 4.37 -10.42
C LEU A 36 10.49 3.67 -11.78
N PRO A 37 9.73 4.14 -12.80
CA PRO A 37 9.77 3.55 -14.14
C PRO A 37 11.16 3.58 -14.77
N ALA A 38 11.89 4.69 -14.65
CA ALA A 38 13.25 4.82 -15.19
C ALA A 38 14.19 3.81 -14.54
N SER A 39 14.08 3.60 -13.22
CA SER A 39 14.95 2.65 -12.53
C SER A 39 14.76 1.20 -12.96
N VAL A 40 13.51 0.80 -13.21
CA VAL A 40 13.16 -0.52 -13.73
C VAL A 40 13.71 -0.69 -15.14
N LEU A 41 13.55 0.30 -16.01
CA LEU A 41 14.05 0.25 -17.40
C LEU A 41 15.58 0.17 -17.47
N ILE A 42 16.27 1.04 -16.74
CA ILE A 42 17.75 1.08 -16.73
C ILE A 42 18.30 -0.23 -16.21
N MET A 43 17.82 -0.71 -15.06
CA MET A 43 18.33 -1.96 -14.47
C MET A 43 17.88 -3.20 -15.24
N SER A 44 16.72 -3.16 -15.91
CA SER A 44 16.32 -4.22 -16.84
C SER A 44 17.25 -4.26 -18.06
N PHE A 45 17.64 -3.10 -18.61
CA PHE A 45 18.57 -3.02 -19.73
C PHE A 45 19.98 -3.48 -19.32
N THR A 46 20.49 -3.00 -18.17
CA THR A 46 21.76 -3.47 -17.60
C THR A 46 21.71 -4.98 -17.33
N GLY A 47 20.60 -5.47 -16.78
CA GLY A 47 20.38 -6.90 -16.57
C GLY A 47 20.39 -7.70 -17.88
N ALA A 48 19.76 -7.21 -18.94
CA ALA A 48 19.72 -7.90 -20.23
C ALA A 48 21.07 -7.92 -20.95
N TYR A 49 21.76 -6.77 -21.05
CA TYR A 49 22.98 -6.62 -21.85
C TYR A 49 24.28 -6.93 -21.10
N CYS A 50 24.42 -6.47 -19.85
CA CYS A 50 25.68 -6.59 -19.11
C CYS A 50 25.84 -7.97 -18.44
N PHE A 51 24.72 -8.63 -18.11
CA PHE A 51 24.71 -9.93 -17.46
C PHE A 51 24.09 -11.03 -18.35
N SER A 52 24.22 -10.93 -19.69
CA SER A 52 23.58 -11.87 -20.63
C SER A 52 23.93 -13.34 -20.34
N ASP A 53 25.14 -13.59 -19.82
CA ASP A 53 25.68 -14.94 -19.59
C ASP A 53 25.14 -15.64 -18.34
N ILE A 54 24.42 -14.93 -17.47
CA ILE A 54 23.87 -15.48 -16.23
C ILE A 54 22.40 -15.83 -16.44
N GLU A 55 22.02 -17.07 -16.15
CA GLU A 55 20.62 -17.50 -16.13
C GLU A 55 19.83 -16.65 -15.11
N LYS A 56 18.78 -15.99 -15.60
CA LYS A 56 17.90 -15.17 -14.78
C LYS A 56 16.52 -15.80 -14.78
N ASP A 57 15.89 -15.83 -13.62
CA ASP A 57 14.46 -16.13 -13.52
C ASP A 57 13.68 -15.04 -14.25
N LYS A 58 13.16 -15.40 -15.42
CA LYS A 58 12.27 -14.58 -16.23
C LYS A 58 10.82 -14.84 -15.81
N PHE A 59 9.94 -13.89 -16.12
CA PHE A 59 8.51 -14.06 -15.89
C PHE A 59 8.00 -15.27 -16.69
N LYS A 60 7.58 -16.33 -15.98
CA LYS A 60 7.00 -17.53 -16.60
C LYS A 60 5.57 -17.22 -16.99
N MET A 61 5.31 -17.10 -18.29
CA MET A 61 3.96 -16.95 -18.80
C MET A 61 3.26 -18.30 -18.77
N ARG A 62 2.03 -18.35 -18.23
CA ARG A 62 1.17 -19.52 -18.38
C ARG A 62 0.38 -19.33 -19.68
N ASP A 63 0.86 -19.95 -20.75
CA ASP A 63 0.35 -19.75 -22.12
C ASP A 63 -1.05 -20.35 -22.35
N GLU A 64 -1.58 -21.14 -21.39
CA GLU A 64 -2.87 -21.82 -21.51
C GLU A 64 -3.76 -21.53 -20.29
N MET A 65 -4.40 -20.36 -20.27
CA MET A 65 -5.54 -20.14 -19.38
C MET A 65 -6.74 -19.79 -20.24
N SER A 66 -7.72 -20.68 -20.28
CA SER A 66 -9.05 -20.37 -20.76
C SER A 66 -9.59 -19.21 -19.92
N LEU A 67 -9.59 -18.01 -20.48
CA LEU A 67 -9.93 -16.75 -19.78
C LEU A 67 -11.37 -16.72 -19.25
N LEU A 68 -12.19 -17.70 -19.60
CA LEU A 68 -13.63 -17.72 -19.36
C LEU A 68 -14.10 -19.17 -19.21
N ALA A 69 -13.77 -19.78 -18.06
CA ALA A 69 -14.34 -21.05 -17.66
C ALA A 69 -15.43 -20.77 -16.63
N VAL A 70 -16.70 -20.95 -17.00
CA VAL A 70 -17.81 -20.85 -16.05
C VAL A 70 -17.61 -21.90 -14.97
N ALA A 71 -17.58 -21.47 -13.70
CA ALA A 71 -17.39 -22.38 -12.59
C ALA A 71 -18.60 -23.32 -12.45
N ASN A 72 -18.36 -24.62 -12.29
CA ASN A 72 -19.43 -25.59 -11.99
C ASN A 72 -19.83 -25.48 -10.51
N ILE A 73 -20.91 -24.75 -10.23
CA ILE A 73 -21.39 -24.44 -8.86
C ILE A 73 -22.15 -25.63 -8.22
N PHE A 74 -22.67 -26.55 -9.04
CA PHE A 74 -23.60 -27.60 -8.61
C PHE A 74 -22.96 -28.97 -8.33
N SER A 75 -21.63 -29.08 -8.33
CA SER A 75 -20.92 -30.36 -8.13
C SER A 75 -20.60 -30.70 -6.68
N LEU A 76 -20.89 -29.81 -5.72
CA LEU A 76 -20.48 -29.96 -4.31
C LEU A 76 -21.54 -30.65 -3.44
N PRO A 77 -21.13 -31.46 -2.44
CA PRO A 77 -22.04 -32.04 -1.45
C PRO A 77 -22.61 -30.95 -0.53
N TRP A 78 -23.75 -31.23 0.12
CA TRP A 78 -24.47 -30.23 0.91
C TRP A 78 -23.65 -29.64 2.09
N GLN A 79 -22.75 -30.42 2.68
CA GLN A 79 -21.82 -29.94 3.71
C GLN A 79 -20.82 -28.91 3.16
N GLY A 80 -20.44 -29.03 1.88
CA GLY A 80 -19.56 -28.10 1.20
C GLY A 80 -20.16 -26.70 1.14
N TYR A 81 -21.46 -26.57 0.89
CA TYR A 81 -22.14 -25.27 0.87
C TYR A 81 -22.08 -24.56 2.22
N PHE A 82 -22.19 -25.29 3.34
CA PHE A 82 -22.08 -24.71 4.67
C PHE A 82 -20.68 -24.16 4.95
N VAL A 83 -19.64 -24.91 4.58
CA VAL A 83 -18.25 -24.46 4.70
C VAL A 83 -17.99 -23.25 3.80
N CYS A 84 -18.48 -23.26 2.55
CA CYS A 84 -18.37 -22.13 1.64
C CYS A 84 -19.08 -20.88 2.17
N LEU A 85 -20.23 -21.01 2.84
CA LEU A 85 -20.93 -19.89 3.45
C LEU A 85 -20.10 -19.27 4.59
N LEU A 86 -19.51 -20.09 5.46
CA LEU A 86 -18.65 -19.62 6.55
C LEU A 86 -17.39 -18.92 6.01
N LEU A 87 -16.73 -19.51 5.01
CA LEU A 87 -15.54 -18.94 4.37
C LEU A 87 -15.88 -17.65 3.61
N GLY A 88 -16.99 -17.65 2.88
CA GLY A 88 -17.49 -16.48 2.16
C GLY A 88 -17.83 -15.32 3.09
N PHE A 89 -18.36 -15.60 4.28
CA PHE A 89 -18.60 -14.58 5.31
C PHE A 89 -17.29 -13.96 5.80
N SER A 90 -16.28 -14.78 6.18
CA SER A 90 -14.98 -14.27 6.64
C SER A 90 -14.29 -13.41 5.57
N LEU A 91 -14.34 -13.84 4.32
CA LEU A 91 -13.76 -13.11 3.21
C LEU A 91 -14.53 -11.83 2.86
N SER A 92 -15.87 -11.87 2.84
CA SER A 92 -16.68 -10.66 2.65
C SER A 92 -16.33 -9.60 3.69
N PHE A 93 -16.08 -10.04 4.92
CA PHE A 93 -15.64 -9.20 6.01
C PHE A 93 -14.24 -8.60 5.76
N LEU A 94 -13.29 -9.37 5.22
CA LEU A 94 -11.97 -8.85 4.79
C LEU A 94 -12.12 -7.74 3.75
N PHE A 95 -12.91 -7.97 2.70
CA PHE A 95 -13.12 -6.96 1.64
C PHE A 95 -13.79 -5.70 2.17
N PHE A 96 -14.72 -5.84 3.10
CA PHE A 96 -15.31 -4.70 3.80
C PHE A 96 -14.25 -3.90 4.56
N MET A 97 -13.38 -4.57 5.32
CA MET A 97 -12.33 -3.90 6.08
C MET A 97 -11.31 -3.22 5.17
N ASP A 98 -10.78 -3.92 4.18
CA ASP A 98 -9.77 -3.38 3.26
C ASP A 98 -10.29 -2.18 2.48
N GLN A 99 -11.54 -2.25 2.00
CA GLN A 99 -12.15 -1.14 1.27
C GLN A 99 -12.35 0.08 2.19
N ASN A 100 -12.84 -0.11 3.41
CA ASN A 100 -13.04 0.98 4.36
C ASN A 100 -11.73 1.61 4.82
N ILE A 101 -10.70 0.80 5.12
CA ILE A 101 -9.37 1.30 5.51
C ILE A 101 -8.74 2.07 4.35
N THR A 102 -8.74 1.49 3.14
CA THR A 102 -8.21 2.15 1.94
C THR A 102 -8.94 3.47 1.69
N SER A 103 -10.27 3.47 1.75
CA SER A 103 -11.08 4.67 1.57
C SER A 103 -10.83 5.72 2.66
N ALA A 104 -10.64 5.30 3.91
CA ALA A 104 -10.32 6.22 5.02
C ALA A 104 -8.94 6.86 4.87
N ILE A 105 -7.94 6.12 4.40
CA ILE A 105 -6.58 6.63 4.15
C ILE A 105 -6.60 7.65 2.99
N VAL A 106 -7.31 7.33 1.90
CA VAL A 106 -7.45 8.22 0.75
C VAL A 106 -8.24 9.47 1.10
N ASN A 107 -9.34 9.32 1.83
CA ASN A 107 -10.22 10.42 2.27
C ASN A 107 -9.72 11.14 3.54
N ASN A 108 -8.46 10.93 3.94
CA ASN A 108 -7.89 11.65 5.05
C ASN A 108 -7.94 13.17 4.76
N PRO A 109 -8.43 14.02 5.70
CA PRO A 109 -8.46 15.48 5.52
C PRO A 109 -7.11 16.10 5.11
N GLN A 110 -5.99 15.48 5.47
CA GLN A 110 -4.64 15.89 5.03
C GLN A 110 -4.47 15.91 3.51
N ASN A 111 -5.18 15.04 2.80
CA ASN A 111 -5.12 14.92 1.34
C ASN A 111 -5.95 16.01 0.63
N LYS A 112 -6.72 16.84 1.37
CA LYS A 112 -7.50 17.98 0.85
C LYS A 112 -8.31 17.64 -0.42
N LEU A 113 -8.97 16.49 -0.43
CA LEU A 113 -9.87 16.11 -1.52
C LEU A 113 -11.08 17.06 -1.56
N ARG A 114 -11.51 17.41 -2.77
CA ARG A 114 -12.62 18.34 -3.00
C ARG A 114 -13.96 17.63 -3.16
N LYS A 115 -13.97 16.43 -3.74
CA LYS A 115 -15.20 15.63 -3.85
C LYS A 115 -15.44 14.86 -2.56
N GLY A 116 -16.72 14.72 -2.20
CA GLY A 116 -17.14 13.96 -1.03
C GLY A 116 -16.83 12.46 -1.17
N SER A 117 -16.76 11.76 -0.04
CA SER A 117 -16.56 10.32 0.00
C SER A 117 -17.87 9.57 -0.27
N ALA A 118 -17.80 8.49 -1.05
CA ALA A 118 -18.96 7.65 -1.38
C ALA A 118 -18.71 6.19 -0.97
N GLN A 119 -18.32 5.97 0.29
CA GLN A 119 -17.86 4.68 0.82
C GLN A 119 -18.85 3.53 0.56
N ASN A 120 -20.15 3.77 0.80
CA ASN A 120 -21.18 2.76 0.61
C ASN A 120 -21.38 2.39 -0.86
N LEU A 121 -21.26 3.38 -1.77
CA LEU A 121 -21.38 3.15 -3.21
C LEU A 121 -20.18 2.35 -3.71
N ASP A 122 -18.98 2.68 -3.25
CA ASP A 122 -17.76 1.94 -3.61
C ASP A 122 -17.87 0.47 -3.20
N LEU A 123 -18.34 0.19 -1.98
CA LEU A 123 -18.56 -1.17 -1.50
C LEU A 123 -19.60 -1.93 -2.35
N PHE A 124 -20.70 -1.26 -2.71
CA PHE A 124 -21.75 -1.85 -3.56
C PHE A 124 -21.23 -2.21 -4.96
N VAL A 125 -20.44 -1.33 -5.58
CA VAL A 125 -19.83 -1.58 -6.89
C VAL A 125 -18.84 -2.75 -6.83
N VAL A 126 -17.99 -2.79 -5.80
CA VAL A 126 -17.05 -3.91 -5.60
C VAL A 126 -17.79 -5.23 -5.39
N ALA A 127 -18.92 -5.23 -4.67
CA ALA A 127 -19.73 -6.42 -4.47
C ALA A 127 -20.34 -6.95 -5.79
N ILE A 128 -20.88 -6.07 -6.63
CA ILE A 128 -21.41 -6.45 -7.96
C ILE A 128 -20.30 -7.03 -8.84
N LEU A 129 -19.13 -6.37 -8.89
CA LEU A 129 -17.99 -6.83 -9.68
C LEU A 129 -17.49 -8.20 -9.21
N ASN A 130 -17.35 -8.40 -7.90
CA ASN A 130 -16.91 -9.69 -7.36
C ASN A 130 -17.95 -10.80 -7.55
N CYS A 131 -19.24 -10.50 -7.55
CA CYS A 131 -20.28 -11.46 -7.92
C CYS A 131 -20.08 -11.94 -9.37
N PHE A 132 -19.86 -11.00 -10.30
CA PHE A 132 -19.57 -11.34 -11.69
C PHE A 132 -18.28 -12.15 -11.85
N LEU A 133 -17.19 -11.74 -11.19
CA LEU A 133 -15.91 -12.45 -11.22
C LEU A 133 -16.03 -13.88 -10.68
N SER A 134 -16.84 -14.08 -9.62
CA SER A 134 -17.09 -15.40 -9.03
C SER A 134 -17.78 -16.35 -10.00
N VAL A 135 -18.77 -15.87 -10.76
CA VAL A 135 -19.47 -16.68 -11.77
C VAL A 135 -18.52 -17.07 -12.92
N MET A 136 -17.63 -16.16 -13.29
CA MET A 136 -16.64 -16.35 -14.36
C MET A 136 -15.39 -17.12 -13.93
N GLY A 137 -15.27 -17.51 -12.65
CA GLY A 137 -14.10 -18.21 -12.11
C GLY A 137 -12.83 -17.36 -12.10
N LEU A 138 -12.96 -16.02 -12.16
CA LEU A 138 -11.86 -15.07 -12.18
C LEU A 138 -11.46 -14.66 -10.75
N PRO A 139 -10.20 -14.27 -10.53
CA PRO A 139 -9.76 -13.80 -9.21
C PRO A 139 -10.51 -12.53 -8.80
N TRP A 140 -10.82 -12.45 -7.51
CA TRP A 140 -11.54 -11.32 -6.92
C TRP A 140 -10.69 -10.05 -6.84
N MET A 141 -11.37 -8.91 -6.87
CA MET A 141 -10.77 -7.57 -6.80
C MET A 141 -11.15 -6.88 -5.50
N HIS A 142 -10.19 -6.21 -4.88
CA HIS A 142 -10.37 -5.46 -3.63
C HIS A 142 -9.50 -4.19 -3.64
N GLY A 143 -9.72 -3.29 -2.67
CA GLY A 143 -8.96 -2.06 -2.53
C GLY A 143 -7.48 -2.32 -2.24
N ALA A 144 -6.59 -1.76 -3.05
CA ALA A 144 -5.15 -1.96 -2.92
C ALA A 144 -4.53 -0.90 -1.98
N LEU A 145 -4.20 -1.31 -0.75
CA LEU A 145 -3.71 -0.43 0.33
C LEU A 145 -2.44 0.38 0.03
N PRO A 146 -1.38 -0.14 -0.63
CA PRO A 146 -0.24 0.70 -1.00
C PRO A 146 -0.50 1.47 -2.31
N HIS A 147 -1.25 0.91 -3.24
CA HIS A 147 -1.41 1.49 -4.57
C HIS A 147 -2.33 2.71 -4.58
N SER A 148 -3.45 2.67 -3.85
CA SER A 148 -4.41 3.79 -3.78
C SER A 148 -3.81 5.09 -3.24
N PRO A 149 -3.10 5.13 -2.09
CA PRO A 149 -2.47 6.36 -1.61
C PRO A 149 -1.29 6.79 -2.48
N LEU A 150 -0.52 5.86 -3.07
CA LEU A 150 0.55 6.21 -4.02
C LEU A 150 -0.01 6.87 -5.28
N HIS A 151 -1.14 6.37 -5.80
CA HIS A 151 -1.83 6.96 -6.94
C HIS A 151 -2.36 8.36 -6.61
N LEU A 152 -2.95 8.54 -5.41
CA LEU A 152 -3.36 9.86 -4.93
C LEU A 152 -2.18 10.82 -4.84
N ARG A 153 -1.05 10.37 -4.27
CA ARG A 153 0.17 11.17 -4.12
C ARG A 153 0.78 11.56 -5.47
N ALA A 154 0.71 10.67 -6.46
CA ALA A 154 1.16 10.97 -7.83
C ALA A 154 0.28 12.02 -8.55
N LEU A 155 -0.96 12.21 -8.10
CA LEU A 155 -1.89 13.24 -8.59
C LEU A 155 -1.92 14.50 -7.72
N ALA A 156 -1.14 14.52 -6.63
CA ALA A 156 -1.11 15.58 -5.65
C ALA A 156 0.05 16.55 -5.91
N ASP A 157 -0.23 17.85 -5.86
CA ASP A 157 0.81 18.87 -5.84
C ASP A 157 1.31 18.99 -4.38
N VAL A 158 2.56 18.59 -4.15
CA VAL A 158 3.21 18.58 -2.83
C VAL A 158 4.15 19.78 -2.71
N GLU A 159 3.93 20.62 -1.69
CA GLU A 159 4.83 21.72 -1.35
C GLU A 159 5.61 21.42 -0.08
N GLU A 160 6.91 21.70 -0.12
CA GLU A 160 7.76 21.69 1.08
C GLU A 160 7.57 23.01 1.84
N ARG A 161 6.90 22.96 2.99
CA ARG A 161 6.75 24.09 3.90
C ARG A 161 7.66 23.89 5.10
N VAL A 162 8.51 24.87 5.36
CA VAL A 162 9.35 24.89 6.55
C VAL A 162 8.52 25.41 7.72
N LEU A 163 8.06 24.52 8.59
CA LEU A 163 7.41 24.89 9.84
C LEU A 163 8.42 24.67 10.97
N GLN A 164 8.74 25.75 11.68
CA GLN A 164 9.60 25.71 12.88
C GLN A 164 10.96 25.02 12.67
N GLY A 165 11.62 25.28 11.53
CA GLY A 165 12.95 24.72 11.22
C GLY A 165 12.95 23.31 10.64
N HIS A 166 11.80 22.64 10.56
CA HIS A 166 11.64 21.34 9.90
C HIS A 166 10.87 21.47 8.58
N VAL A 167 11.35 20.80 7.55
CA VAL A 167 10.72 20.75 6.23
C VAL A 167 9.60 19.71 6.26
N HIS A 168 8.36 20.15 6.13
CA HIS A 168 7.19 19.27 6.01
C HIS A 168 6.64 19.32 4.58
N GLU A 169 6.41 18.14 4.01
CA GLU A 169 5.72 18.00 2.73
C GLU A 169 4.21 18.09 2.98
N VAL A 170 3.58 19.17 2.53
CA VAL A 170 2.12 19.39 2.66
C VAL A 170 1.48 19.26 1.29
N ILE A 171 0.46 18.41 1.19
CA ILE A 171 -0.37 18.30 -0.01
C ILE A 171 -1.21 19.58 -0.12
N MET A 172 -1.09 20.27 -1.26
CA MET A 172 -1.77 21.55 -1.50
C MET A 172 -3.09 21.35 -2.21
N ASN A 173 -3.08 20.55 -3.28
CA ASN A 173 -4.23 20.30 -4.12
C ASN A 173 -4.07 18.93 -4.78
N VAL A 174 -5.15 18.19 -4.97
CA VAL A 174 -5.15 16.88 -5.63
C VAL A 174 -5.97 16.96 -6.91
N ARG A 175 -5.42 16.45 -8.02
CA ARG A 175 -6.10 16.36 -9.31
C ARG A 175 -6.96 15.10 -9.36
N GLU A 176 -8.21 15.23 -8.98
CA GLU A 176 -9.15 14.11 -9.01
C GLU A 176 -9.64 13.80 -10.44
N THR A 177 -8.96 12.87 -11.12
CA THR A 177 -9.27 12.47 -12.50
C THR A 177 -9.75 11.01 -12.58
N ARG A 178 -10.77 10.75 -13.42
CA ARG A 178 -11.24 9.39 -13.75
C ARG A 178 -10.49 8.78 -14.94
N LEU A 179 -9.86 9.64 -15.75
CA LEU A 179 -9.16 9.22 -16.96
C LEU A 179 -7.84 8.51 -16.64
N ALA A 180 -7.11 8.92 -15.60
CA ALA A 180 -5.84 8.28 -15.23
C ALA A 180 -6.03 6.78 -14.92
N THR A 181 -7.04 6.44 -14.11
CA THR A 181 -7.39 5.05 -13.80
C THR A 181 -7.92 4.31 -15.02
N LEU A 182 -8.75 4.93 -15.86
CA LEU A 182 -9.28 4.29 -17.07
C LEU A 182 -8.16 3.97 -18.05
N ILE A 183 -7.28 4.93 -18.32
CA ILE A 183 -6.11 4.76 -19.20
C ILE A 183 -5.19 3.68 -18.64
N ALA A 184 -4.94 3.66 -17.33
CA ALA A 184 -4.13 2.61 -16.71
C ALA A 184 -4.71 1.20 -16.96
N HIS A 185 -6.03 1.00 -16.77
CA HIS A 185 -6.67 -0.30 -17.03
C HIS A 185 -6.67 -0.68 -18.51
N ILE A 186 -6.88 0.28 -19.42
CA ILE A 186 -6.75 0.04 -20.86
C ILE A 186 -5.31 -0.35 -21.22
N LEU A 187 -4.31 0.34 -20.66
CA LEU A 187 -2.91 0.00 -20.89
C LEU A 187 -2.54 -1.37 -20.31
N ILE A 188 -3.12 -1.77 -19.17
CA ILE A 188 -2.95 -3.14 -18.64
C ILE A 188 -3.56 -4.16 -19.59
N LEU A 189 -4.75 -3.91 -20.16
CA LEU A 189 -5.38 -4.78 -21.13
C LEU A 189 -4.53 -4.92 -22.41
N ILE A 190 -4.07 -3.80 -22.97
CA ILE A 190 -3.18 -3.77 -24.14
C ILE A 190 -1.84 -4.45 -23.82
N SER A 191 -1.28 -4.19 -22.64
CA SER A 191 -0.04 -4.82 -22.17
C SER A 191 -0.18 -6.34 -22.09
N THR A 192 -1.33 -6.82 -21.63
CA THR A 192 -1.62 -8.26 -21.55
C THR A 192 -1.66 -8.92 -22.93
N TYR A 193 -2.19 -8.23 -23.94
CA TYR A 193 -2.28 -8.76 -25.30
C TYR A 193 -0.98 -8.61 -26.11
N THR A 194 -0.26 -7.50 -25.93
CA THR A 194 0.86 -7.10 -26.82
C THR A 194 2.23 -7.18 -26.14
N LEU A 195 2.32 -6.84 -24.85
CA LEU A 195 3.59 -6.64 -24.12
C LEU A 195 4.03 -7.90 -23.34
N LEU A 196 3.07 -8.71 -22.90
CA LEU A 196 3.28 -9.99 -22.22
C LEU A 196 4.12 -11.02 -23.02
N PRO A 197 3.94 -11.19 -24.36
CA PRO A 197 4.70 -12.22 -25.09
C PRO A 197 6.16 -11.87 -25.39
N TYR A 198 6.54 -10.61 -25.60
CA TYR A 198 7.88 -10.24 -26.08
C TYR A 198 8.73 -9.45 -25.08
N PRO A 199 8.40 -8.20 -24.71
CA PRO A 199 9.26 -7.36 -23.87
C PRO A 199 9.22 -7.69 -22.36
N LEU A 200 8.11 -8.19 -21.79
CA LEU A 200 8.06 -8.51 -20.35
C LEU A 200 8.98 -9.68 -19.96
N ARG A 201 9.24 -10.61 -20.89
CA ARG A 201 10.19 -11.72 -20.68
C ARG A 201 11.63 -11.25 -20.47
N TRP A 202 11.95 -10.02 -20.87
CA TRP A 202 13.29 -9.44 -20.76
C TRP A 202 13.53 -8.80 -19.40
N ILE A 203 12.48 -8.54 -18.63
CA ILE A 203 12.57 -7.97 -17.29
C ILE A 203 12.90 -9.10 -16.30
N PRO A 204 14.09 -9.09 -15.67
CA PRO A 204 14.43 -10.08 -14.65
C PRO A 204 13.52 -9.91 -13.43
N THR A 205 13.03 -11.01 -12.87
CA THR A 205 12.23 -10.99 -11.62
C THR A 205 12.95 -10.28 -10.47
N SER A 206 14.28 -10.35 -10.43
CA SER A 206 15.12 -9.61 -9.49
C SER A 206 14.92 -8.09 -9.52
N VAL A 207 14.66 -7.50 -10.69
CA VAL A 207 14.39 -6.06 -10.84
C VAL A 207 13.05 -5.71 -10.21
N LEU A 208 12.04 -6.56 -10.40
CA LEU A 208 10.70 -6.42 -9.80
C LEU A 208 10.74 -6.55 -8.28
N HIS A 209 11.55 -7.45 -7.72
CA HIS A 209 11.74 -7.52 -6.27
C HIS A 209 12.30 -6.21 -5.70
N GLY A 210 13.20 -5.54 -6.41
CA GLY A 210 13.73 -4.25 -5.96
C GLY A 210 12.72 -3.11 -6.11
N LEU A 211 11.86 -3.16 -7.14
CA LEU A 211 10.68 -2.30 -7.27
C LEU A 211 9.74 -2.46 -6.07
N PHE A 212 9.40 -3.69 -5.69
CA PHE A 212 8.55 -3.96 -4.52
C PHE A 212 9.19 -3.48 -3.23
N LEU A 213 10.51 -3.65 -3.07
CA LEU A 213 11.24 -3.16 -1.90
C LEU A 213 11.25 -1.62 -1.83
N TYR A 214 11.41 -0.93 -2.97
CA TYR A 214 11.28 0.52 -3.04
C TYR A 214 9.86 0.98 -2.65
N MET A 215 8.82 0.33 -3.18
CA MET A 215 7.43 0.64 -2.83
C MET A 215 7.17 0.40 -1.33
N ALA A 216 7.72 -0.67 -0.75
CA ALA A 216 7.63 -0.93 0.68
C ALA A 216 8.27 0.20 1.49
N LEU A 217 9.53 0.55 1.22
CA LEU A 217 10.23 1.62 1.95
C LEU A 217 9.54 2.98 1.81
N THR A 218 9.08 3.34 0.62
CA THR A 218 8.38 4.61 0.39
C THR A 218 7.01 4.64 1.04
N SER A 219 6.32 3.49 1.18
CA SER A 219 5.05 3.40 1.92
C SER A 219 5.19 3.54 3.43
N LEU A 220 6.38 3.25 3.99
CA LEU A 220 6.69 3.49 5.40
C LEU A 220 6.89 5.00 5.68
N ALA A 221 7.33 5.77 4.68
CA ALA A 221 7.52 7.20 4.81
C ALA A 221 6.16 7.93 4.88
N GLY A 222 5.92 8.65 5.98
CA GLY A 222 4.65 9.31 6.26
C GLY A 222 3.64 8.45 7.04
N ASN A 223 4.02 7.23 7.44
CA ASN A 223 3.23 6.45 8.39
C ASN A 223 3.52 6.93 9.82
N GLU A 224 2.51 7.49 10.48
CA GLU A 224 2.64 8.00 11.85
C GLU A 224 3.08 6.93 12.86
N MET A 225 2.65 5.69 12.71
CA MET A 225 3.08 4.59 13.59
C MET A 225 4.59 4.36 13.45
N PHE A 226 5.11 4.41 12.22
CA PHE A 226 6.53 4.24 11.93
C PHE A 226 7.36 5.43 12.43
N GLU A 227 6.85 6.66 12.28
CA GLU A 227 7.50 7.85 12.87
C GLU A 227 7.60 7.73 14.40
N ARG A 228 6.53 7.32 15.08
CA ARG A 228 6.53 7.12 16.53
C ARG A 228 7.41 5.94 16.96
N LEU A 229 7.54 4.91 16.13
CA LEU A 229 8.49 3.82 16.33
C LEU A 229 9.92 4.34 16.27
N LEU A 230 10.24 5.20 15.31
CA LEU A 230 11.56 5.82 15.17
C LEU A 230 11.90 6.67 16.41
N LEU A 231 10.93 7.34 17.03
CA LEU A 231 11.13 8.10 18.28
C LEU A 231 11.63 7.23 19.46
N LEU A 232 11.43 5.91 19.45
CA LEU A 232 12.02 5.01 20.46
C LEU A 232 13.54 4.90 20.33
N ILE A 233 14.07 5.10 19.13
CA ILE A 233 15.50 4.98 18.79
C ILE A 233 16.17 6.36 18.80
N THR A 234 15.42 7.42 18.49
CA THR A 234 15.93 8.79 18.46
C THR A 234 16.27 9.30 19.87
N GLU A 235 17.38 10.03 19.98
CA GLU A 235 17.76 10.73 21.22
C GLU A 235 16.77 11.86 21.56
N GLN A 236 16.48 12.06 22.84
CA GLN A 236 15.48 13.05 23.31
C GLN A 236 15.74 14.48 22.83
N GLN A 237 17.00 14.86 22.64
CA GLN A 237 17.38 16.20 22.18
C GLN A 237 17.08 16.42 20.69
N ALA A 238 17.01 15.34 19.91
CA ALA A 238 16.75 15.36 18.48
C ALA A 238 15.26 15.18 18.14
N TYR A 239 14.37 15.26 19.12
CA TYR A 239 12.94 15.10 18.89
C TYR A 239 12.41 16.26 18.03
N PRO A 240 11.75 15.96 16.89
CA PRO A 240 11.15 16.99 16.09
C PRO A 240 10.04 17.68 16.90
N PRO A 241 9.85 19.00 16.76
CA PRO A 241 8.83 19.77 17.48
C PRO A 241 7.43 19.51 16.91
N THR A 242 6.94 18.27 16.98
CA THR A 242 5.59 17.90 16.53
C THR A 242 4.53 18.24 17.58
N HIS A 243 3.29 18.44 17.13
CA HIS A 243 2.16 18.87 17.96
C HIS A 243 1.85 17.88 19.11
N TYR A 244 2.04 16.58 18.89
CA TYR A 244 1.75 15.53 19.87
C TYR A 244 2.86 15.37 20.93
N ILE A 245 4.14 15.55 20.58
CA ILE A 245 5.27 15.47 21.53
C ILE A 245 5.19 16.57 22.59
N ARG A 246 4.62 17.74 22.27
CA ARG A 246 4.45 18.85 23.21
C ARG A 246 3.33 18.67 24.22
N LYS A 247 2.29 17.90 23.89
CA LYS A 247 1.05 17.79 24.68
C LYS A 247 0.98 16.52 25.53
N VAL A 248 1.69 15.47 25.15
CA VAL A 248 1.57 14.14 25.75
C VAL A 248 2.89 13.76 26.43
N PRO A 249 2.86 13.25 27.68
CA PRO A 249 4.08 12.75 28.32
C PRO A 249 4.66 11.55 27.55
N GLN A 250 5.97 11.55 27.34
CA GLN A 250 6.70 10.56 26.52
C GLN A 250 6.39 9.11 26.90
N ARG A 251 6.28 8.80 28.20
CA ARG A 251 5.94 7.44 28.68
C ARG A 251 4.61 6.93 28.12
N LYS A 252 3.62 7.82 27.95
CA LYS A 252 2.32 7.46 27.37
C LYS A 252 2.39 7.27 25.86
N VAL A 253 3.25 8.04 25.17
CA VAL A 253 3.54 7.84 23.75
C VAL A 253 4.19 6.48 23.51
N HIS A 254 5.21 6.12 24.30
CA HIS A 254 5.88 4.83 24.16
C HIS A 254 4.99 3.65 24.58
N LEU A 255 4.14 3.81 25.60
CA LEU A 255 3.15 2.79 25.96
C LEU A 255 2.15 2.55 24.82
N PHE A 256 1.72 3.62 24.16
CA PHE A 256 0.81 3.54 23.02
C PHE A 256 1.48 2.83 21.83
N THR A 257 2.71 3.21 21.47
CA THR A 257 3.43 2.57 20.36
C THR A 257 3.77 1.11 20.65
N ALA A 258 4.11 0.77 21.90
CA ALA A 258 4.31 -0.63 22.30
C ALA A 258 3.03 -1.46 22.15
N CYS A 259 1.87 -0.90 22.49
CA CYS A 259 0.58 -1.54 22.27
C CYS A 259 0.28 -1.75 20.78
N GLN A 260 0.52 -0.73 19.94
CA GLN A 260 0.38 -0.85 18.48
C GLN A 260 1.33 -1.91 17.89
N LEU A 261 2.58 -1.94 18.35
CA LEU A 261 3.57 -2.92 17.92
C LEU A 261 3.20 -4.34 18.35
N LEU A 262 2.64 -4.52 19.55
CA LEU A 262 2.10 -5.80 19.99
C LEU A 262 0.92 -6.26 19.12
N GLN A 263 0.00 -5.36 18.77
CA GLN A 263 -1.09 -5.65 17.84
C GLN A 263 -0.56 -6.03 16.45
N LEU A 264 0.45 -5.32 15.94
CA LEU A 264 1.09 -5.63 14.67
C LEU A 264 1.79 -7.00 14.69
N ILE A 265 2.53 -7.32 15.76
CA ILE A 265 3.17 -8.64 15.89
C ILE A 265 2.13 -9.75 15.92
N LEU A 266 1.05 -9.57 16.69
CA LEU A 266 -0.05 -10.53 16.73
C LEU A 266 -0.64 -10.70 15.32
N LEU A 267 -0.88 -9.60 14.61
CA LEU A 267 -1.39 -9.64 13.25
C LEU A 267 -0.44 -10.37 12.28
N CYS A 268 0.86 -10.10 12.34
CA CYS A 268 1.88 -10.76 11.55
C CYS A 268 1.98 -12.26 11.86
N ALA A 269 1.80 -12.66 13.13
CA ALA A 269 1.84 -14.07 13.52
C ALA A 269 0.68 -14.86 12.89
N PHE A 270 -0.53 -14.27 12.81
CA PHE A 270 -1.67 -14.89 12.12
C PHE A 270 -1.53 -14.83 10.59
N GLY A 271 -1.03 -13.72 10.04
CA GLY A 271 -0.90 -13.52 8.59
C GLY A 271 0.24 -14.32 7.93
N PHE A 272 1.37 -14.52 8.62
CA PHE A 272 2.49 -15.33 8.11
C PHE A 272 2.43 -16.80 8.57
N SER A 273 1.28 -17.24 9.11
CA SER A 273 1.11 -18.62 9.54
C SER A 273 1.14 -19.57 8.33
N PRO A 274 1.86 -20.71 8.41
CA PRO A 274 1.93 -21.67 7.31
C PRO A 274 0.60 -22.41 7.07
N TYR A 275 -0.36 -22.30 7.99
CA TYR A 275 -1.65 -22.99 7.90
C TYR A 275 -2.70 -22.08 7.25
N PRO A 276 -3.25 -22.43 6.06
CA PRO A 276 -4.24 -21.60 5.36
C PRO A 276 -5.49 -21.29 6.20
N PHE A 277 -5.89 -22.22 7.07
CA PHE A 277 -7.04 -22.02 7.97
C PHE A 277 -6.82 -20.89 8.98
N ILE A 278 -5.57 -20.66 9.42
CA ILE A 278 -5.24 -19.61 10.38
C ILE A 278 -5.21 -18.25 9.67
N GLU A 279 -4.69 -18.21 8.45
CA GLU A 279 -4.71 -17.01 7.60
C GLU A 279 -6.16 -16.54 7.33
N MET A 280 -7.11 -17.46 7.19
CA MET A 280 -8.53 -17.13 7.00
C MET A 280 -9.20 -16.43 8.20
N VAL A 281 -8.60 -16.50 9.40
CA VAL A 281 -9.10 -15.84 10.62
C VAL A 281 -8.51 -14.44 10.79
N PHE A 282 -7.47 -14.09 10.03
CA PHE A 282 -6.84 -12.76 10.01
C PHE A 282 -7.84 -11.58 9.95
N PRO A 283 -8.88 -11.57 9.09
CA PRO A 283 -9.80 -10.45 8.98
C PRO A 283 -10.63 -10.24 10.26
N ILE A 284 -10.99 -11.35 10.90
CA ILE A 284 -11.75 -11.37 12.15
C ILE A 284 -10.89 -10.81 13.29
N VAL A 285 -9.61 -11.21 13.36
CA VAL A 285 -8.65 -10.67 14.34
C VAL A 285 -8.45 -9.17 14.16
N CYS A 286 -8.26 -8.71 12.91
CA CYS A 286 -8.21 -7.29 12.56
C CYS A 286 -9.43 -6.52 13.08
N PHE A 287 -10.64 -7.08 12.92
CA PHE A 287 -11.84 -6.45 13.43
C PHE A 287 -11.84 -6.35 14.95
N PHE A 288 -11.46 -7.41 15.66
CA PHE A 288 -11.41 -7.40 17.12
C PHE A 288 -10.42 -6.36 17.68
N PHE A 289 -9.42 -5.94 16.91
CA PHE A 289 -8.56 -4.82 17.32
C PHE A 289 -9.29 -3.47 17.38
N LEU A 290 -10.35 -3.24 16.59
CA LEU A 290 -11.14 -2.00 16.64
C LEU A 290 -11.86 -1.80 17.99
N PRO A 291 -12.66 -2.75 18.52
CA PRO A 291 -13.26 -2.60 19.84
C PRO A 291 -12.21 -2.65 20.95
N ILE A 292 -11.12 -3.42 20.81
CA ILE A 292 -9.99 -3.36 21.76
C ILE A 292 -9.42 -1.95 21.82
N ARG A 293 -9.24 -1.28 20.67
CA ARG A 293 -8.85 0.13 20.62
C ARG A 293 -9.84 1.03 21.36
N HIS A 294 -11.13 0.88 21.12
CA HIS A 294 -12.16 1.76 21.68
C HIS A 294 -12.46 1.50 23.17
N THR A 295 -12.12 0.33 23.71
CA THR A 295 -12.45 -0.05 25.10
C THR A 295 -11.22 -0.17 26.01
N LEU A 296 -10.12 -0.73 25.51
CA LEU A 296 -8.91 -1.00 26.28
C LEU A 296 -8.02 0.24 26.36
N ILE A 297 -7.82 0.95 25.25
CA ILE A 297 -6.88 2.09 25.19
C ILE A 297 -7.35 3.28 26.03
N PRO A 298 -8.65 3.66 26.06
CA PRO A 298 -9.12 4.73 26.94
C PRO A 298 -9.03 4.41 28.43
N ARG A 299 -8.87 3.13 28.81
CA ARG A 299 -8.60 2.73 30.20
C ARG A 299 -7.13 2.86 30.58
N LEU A 300 -6.21 2.87 29.60
CA LEU A 300 -4.76 2.94 29.81
C LEU A 300 -4.20 4.38 29.64
N ILE A 301 -4.84 5.19 28.80
CA ILE A 301 -4.40 6.54 28.41
C ILE A 301 -5.60 7.48 28.48
N ASP A 302 -5.45 8.62 29.15
CA ASP A 302 -6.53 9.62 29.25
C ASP A 302 -6.97 10.10 27.85
N TYR A 303 -8.27 10.29 27.66
CA TYR A 303 -8.87 10.75 26.41
C TYR A 303 -8.19 12.00 25.82
N LYS A 304 -7.77 12.94 26.68
CA LYS A 304 -7.05 14.16 26.27
C LYS A 304 -5.73 13.88 25.54
N TYR A 305 -5.02 12.82 25.94
CA TYR A 305 -3.77 12.41 25.29
C TYR A 305 -4.04 11.58 24.05
N LEU A 306 -5.13 10.79 24.04
CA LEU A 306 -5.56 10.03 22.88
C LEU A 306 -5.94 10.95 21.72
N ASP A 307 -6.73 12.00 21.98
CA ASP A 307 -7.12 12.99 20.97
C ASP A 307 -5.93 13.78 20.42
N ALA A 308 -4.87 13.95 21.22
CA ALA A 308 -3.63 14.58 20.76
C ALA A 308 -2.76 13.62 19.91
N LEU A 309 -2.86 12.32 20.15
CA LEU A 309 -2.14 11.25 19.42
C LEU A 309 -2.87 10.80 18.16
N ASP A 310 -4.20 10.82 18.15
CA ASP A 310 -5.07 10.49 17.02
C ASP A 310 -5.51 11.75 16.26
N GLY A 311 -4.97 12.90 16.64
CA GLY A 311 -5.43 14.23 16.26
C GLY A 311 -5.77 14.32 14.77
N LYS A 312 -7.07 14.52 14.50
CA LYS A 312 -7.56 14.99 13.21
C LYS A 312 -6.75 16.23 12.84
N HIS A 313 -5.81 16.04 11.93
CA HIS A 313 -5.05 17.08 11.27
C HIS A 313 -5.48 17.09 9.81
#